data_AF-A0A8H3XGK0-F1
#
_entry.id   AF-A0A8H3XGK0-F1
#
_cell.length_a   1.000
_cell.length_b   1.000
_cell.length_c   1.000
_cell.angle_alpha   90.00
_cell.angle_beta   90.00
_cell.angle_gamma   90.00
#
_symmetry.space_group_name_H-M   'P 1'
#
loop_
_entity.id
_entity.type
_entity.pdbx_description
1 polymer ?
#
loop_
_entity_poly.entity_id
_entity_poly.type
_entity_poly.pdbx_seq_one_letter_code
_entity_poly.pdbx_strand_id
1 'polypeptide(L)'
;MEGRSTQDSSNRCVVKICKSASTTTLRKITKNVLDKAEINGTLALYYKDHKDEYMCSICYNVIVVNASSAFKEHAIEWERGLKRQREENNLSMSESISLLTNIIFEREVMGNDPPIVSFSKFRSVAESKNDRLSFFFNEIEAMACFEKKNEAEQKALDRSLAYQCYMMCWNQSMAIPLWNLRDEFAENNNLTWVDSVNVLTKLLYDREKKEQEPAFYSFKQLRREMVAKDFRLCGFFDSIYNASLSENRSDNI
;
A
#
# COMPACT_ATOMS: atom_id res chain seq x y z
N MET A 1 -53.27 25.25 10.80
CA MET A 1 -51.89 25.59 10.41
C MET A 1 -51.04 25.58 11.67
N GLU A 2 -50.45 24.44 12.01
CA GLU A 2 -49.48 24.33 13.09
C GLU A 2 -48.11 24.10 12.45
N GLY A 3 -47.26 25.12 12.53
CA GLY A 3 -45.91 25.09 11.99
C GLY A 3 -45.02 24.20 12.86
N ARG A 4 -44.65 23.03 12.33
CA ARG A 4 -43.49 22.26 12.79
C ARG A 4 -42.24 23.12 12.62
N SER A 5 -41.73 23.66 13.73
CA SER A 5 -40.37 24.19 13.80
C SER A 5 -39.43 23.01 14.07
N THR A 6 -38.71 22.63 13.01
CA THR A 6 -37.55 21.75 13.02
C THR A 6 -36.48 22.30 13.96
N GLN A 7 -36.28 21.62 15.10
CA GLN A 7 -35.24 21.96 16.06
C GLN A 7 -33.89 21.51 15.50
N ASP A 8 -33.09 22.50 15.13
CA ASP A 8 -31.79 22.44 14.47
C ASP A 8 -30.76 21.64 15.29
N SER A 9 -30.24 20.55 14.73
CA SER A 9 -29.37 19.57 15.40
C SER A 9 -27.87 19.92 15.34
N SER A 10 -27.47 21.19 15.53
CA SER A 10 -26.13 21.67 15.13
C SER A 10 -25.27 22.32 16.23
N ASN A 11 -25.37 21.91 17.50
CA ASN A 11 -24.51 22.46 18.58
C ASN A 11 -24.11 21.41 19.64
N ARG A 12 -23.53 20.27 19.23
CA ARG A 12 -23.03 19.25 20.16
C ARG A 12 -21.52 19.09 20.05
N CYS A 13 -20.85 18.94 21.20
CA CYS A 13 -19.44 18.59 21.26
C CYS A 13 -19.18 17.25 20.57
N VAL A 14 -18.22 17.21 19.64
CA VAL A 14 -17.86 15.99 18.89
C VAL A 14 -17.09 14.94 19.71
N VAL A 15 -16.60 15.31 20.90
CA VAL A 15 -15.82 14.41 21.76
C VAL A 15 -16.74 13.37 22.40
N LYS A 16 -16.49 12.09 22.12
CA LYS A 16 -17.39 10.97 22.50
C LYS A 16 -17.49 10.76 24.01
N ILE A 17 -16.41 10.99 24.74
CA ILE A 17 -16.36 10.89 26.21
C ILE A 17 -16.72 12.20 26.92
N CYS A 18 -17.25 13.19 26.19
CA CYS A 18 -17.68 14.47 26.75
C CYS A 18 -18.85 14.25 27.72
N LYS A 19 -18.68 14.68 28.97
CA LYS A 19 -19.72 14.63 30.02
C LYS A 19 -20.52 15.92 30.17
N SER A 20 -20.23 16.95 29.37
CA SER A 20 -20.86 18.27 29.50
C SER A 20 -22.29 18.27 28.96
N ALA A 21 -23.26 18.62 29.80
CA ALA A 21 -24.64 18.89 29.38
C ALA A 21 -24.73 20.28 28.71
N SER A 22 -24.56 20.33 27.39
CA SER A 22 -25.16 21.29 26.44
C SER A 22 -25.16 22.82 26.73
N THR A 23 -24.26 23.37 27.55
CA THR A 23 -24.16 24.85 27.76
C THR A 23 -22.73 25.40 27.69
N THR A 24 -21.85 24.77 26.91
CA THR A 24 -20.45 25.19 26.85
C THR A 24 -20.16 26.04 25.61
N THR A 25 -19.40 27.12 25.78
CA THR A 25 -18.68 27.80 24.69
C THR A 25 -17.93 26.77 23.85
N LEU A 26 -18.23 26.75 22.55
CA LEU A 26 -17.65 25.84 21.59
C LEU A 26 -16.34 26.40 21.02
N ARG A 27 -15.39 25.51 20.74
CA ARG A 27 -14.10 25.81 20.12
C ARG A 27 -13.92 24.95 18.89
N LYS A 28 -13.51 25.57 17.80
CA LYS A 28 -13.25 24.88 16.53
C LYS A 28 -12.02 23.98 16.66
N ILE A 29 -12.09 22.77 16.12
CA ILE A 29 -10.95 21.84 16.03
C ILE A 29 -10.05 22.28 14.88
N THR A 30 -9.07 23.13 15.19
CA THR A 30 -8.08 23.60 14.21
C THR A 30 -6.87 22.68 14.18
N LYS A 31 -5.99 22.86 13.19
CA LYS A 31 -4.71 22.13 13.11
C LYS A 31 -3.90 22.25 14.41
N ASN A 32 -3.81 23.45 14.99
CA ASN A 32 -3.12 23.69 16.27
C ASN A 32 -3.72 22.87 17.44
N VAL A 33 -5.03 22.60 17.42
CA VAL A 33 -5.68 21.74 18.43
C VAL A 33 -5.22 20.29 18.27
N LEU A 34 -5.16 19.80 17.04
CA LEU A 34 -4.70 18.44 16.72
C LEU A 34 -3.23 18.26 17.07
N ASP A 35 -2.37 19.19 16.65
CA ASP A 35 -0.93 19.15 16.93
C ASP A 35 -0.65 19.14 18.45
N LYS A 36 -1.37 19.97 19.22
CA LYS A 36 -1.25 19.96 20.68
C LYS A 36 -1.80 18.70 21.33
N ALA A 37 -2.92 18.17 20.83
CA ALA A 37 -3.46 16.92 21.33
C ALA A 37 -2.49 15.75 21.10
N GLU A 38 -1.78 15.76 19.96
CA GLU A 38 -0.74 14.78 19.62
C GLU A 38 0.44 14.86 20.60
N ILE A 39 0.99 16.06 20.80
CA ILE A 39 2.08 16.32 21.77
C ILE A 39 1.66 15.88 23.18
N ASN A 40 0.40 16.14 23.55
CA ASN A 40 -0.14 15.76 24.85
C ASN A 40 -0.53 14.28 24.97
N GLY A 41 -0.45 13.49 23.90
CA GLY A 41 -0.89 12.09 23.88
C GLY A 41 -2.39 11.89 24.09
N THR A 42 -3.20 12.91 23.83
CA THR A 42 -4.68 12.89 24.00
C THR A 42 -5.43 12.84 22.67
N LEU A 43 -4.71 12.77 21.55
CA LEU A 43 -5.28 12.75 20.20
C LEU A 43 -5.93 11.39 19.90
N ALA A 44 -7.26 11.33 20.01
CA ALA A 44 -8.01 10.22 19.43
C ALA A 44 -8.15 10.43 17.91
N LEU A 45 -7.96 9.37 17.12
CA LEU A 45 -7.89 9.47 15.64
C LEU A 45 -9.11 10.16 15.03
N TYR A 46 -10.31 9.93 15.57
CA TYR A 46 -11.54 10.54 15.07
C TYR A 46 -11.59 12.07 15.20
N TYR A 47 -10.72 12.69 16.03
CA TYR A 47 -10.61 14.15 16.04
C TYR A 47 -10.11 14.71 14.71
N LYS A 48 -9.32 13.94 13.95
CA LYS A 48 -8.85 14.32 12.62
C LYS A 48 -10.02 14.35 11.63
N ASP A 49 -10.95 13.40 11.76
CA ASP A 49 -12.16 13.31 10.91
C ASP A 49 -13.13 14.47 11.18
N HIS A 50 -13.12 15.00 12.41
CA HIS A 50 -13.90 16.17 12.81
C HIS A 50 -13.09 17.48 12.79
N LYS A 51 -12.05 17.55 11.95
CA LYS A 51 -11.34 18.82 11.73
C LYS A 51 -12.33 19.86 11.22
N ASP A 52 -12.20 21.08 11.72
CA ASP A 52 -13.10 22.19 11.45
C ASP A 52 -14.50 22.10 12.08
N GLU A 53 -14.82 21.03 12.82
CA GLU A 53 -16.01 20.96 13.69
C GLU A 53 -15.73 21.53 15.09
N TYR A 54 -16.66 21.35 16.03
CA TYR A 54 -16.65 22.04 17.31
C TYR A 54 -16.58 21.07 18.52
N MET A 55 -15.69 21.37 19.47
CA MET A 55 -15.65 20.75 20.79
C MET A 55 -15.99 21.75 21.89
N CYS A 56 -16.50 21.29 23.02
CA CYS A 56 -16.77 22.17 24.15
C CYS A 56 -15.46 22.67 24.80
N SER A 57 -15.49 23.87 25.38
CA SER A 57 -14.31 24.47 26.04
C SER A 57 -13.75 23.59 27.17
N ILE A 58 -14.60 22.79 27.81
CA ILE A 58 -14.17 21.82 28.84
C ILE A 58 -13.30 20.74 28.19
N CYS A 59 -13.77 20.09 27.12
CA CYS A 59 -12.98 19.10 26.39
C CYS A 59 -11.71 19.71 25.82
N TYR A 60 -11.76 20.92 25.26
CA TYR A 60 -10.58 21.63 24.80
C TYR A 60 -9.54 21.77 25.92
N ASN A 61 -9.94 22.26 27.11
CA ASN A 61 -9.02 22.42 28.22
C ASN A 61 -8.45 21.07 28.67
N VAL A 62 -9.27 20.03 28.73
CA VAL A 62 -8.83 18.70 29.17
C VAL A 62 -7.87 18.03 28.19
N ILE A 63 -8.06 18.23 26.88
CA ILE A 63 -7.23 17.68 25.79
C ILE A 63 -5.96 18.52 25.58
N VAL A 64 -6.12 19.83 25.39
CA VAL A 64 -5.07 20.72 24.90
C VAL A 64 -4.25 21.35 26.03
N VAL A 65 -4.87 21.63 27.17
CA VAL A 65 -4.23 22.39 28.26
C VAL A 65 -3.77 21.46 29.38
N ASN A 66 -4.65 20.60 29.87
CA ASN A 66 -4.41 19.80 31.08
C ASN A 66 -3.86 18.40 30.77
N ALA A 67 -3.98 17.92 29.52
CA ALA A 67 -3.53 16.59 29.09
C ALA A 67 -3.96 15.46 30.04
N SER A 68 -5.26 15.41 30.37
CA SER A 68 -5.81 14.49 31.38
C SER A 68 -5.56 13.02 31.04
N SER A 69 -5.23 12.22 32.06
CA SER A 69 -5.01 10.78 31.94
C SER A 69 -6.18 10.04 31.32
N ALA A 70 -7.42 10.35 31.70
CA ALA A 70 -8.62 9.70 31.14
C ALA A 70 -8.74 9.91 29.61
N PHE A 71 -8.28 11.06 29.10
CA PHE A 71 -8.29 11.36 27.66
C PHE A 71 -7.11 10.73 26.93
N LYS A 72 -5.96 10.55 27.61
CA LYS A 72 -4.84 9.77 27.09
C LYS A 72 -5.22 8.30 26.96
N GLU A 73 -5.83 7.73 28.00
CA GLU A 73 -6.36 6.35 27.98
C GLU A 73 -7.39 6.18 26.88
N HIS A 74 -8.34 7.12 26.73
CA HIS A 74 -9.30 7.08 25.65
C HIS A 74 -8.65 7.10 24.26
N ALA A 75 -7.61 7.92 24.04
CA ALA A 75 -6.88 7.94 22.78
C ALA A 75 -6.20 6.59 22.49
N ILE A 76 -5.57 5.98 23.50
CA ILE A 76 -4.92 4.67 23.41
C ILE A 76 -5.96 3.56 23.14
N GLU A 77 -7.08 3.55 23.87
CA GLU A 77 -8.16 2.58 23.68
C GLU A 77 -8.79 2.70 22.30
N TRP A 78 -8.97 3.93 21.80
CA TRP A 78 -9.47 4.17 20.45
C TRP A 78 -8.53 3.61 19.39
N GLU A 79 -7.22 3.83 19.54
CA GLU A 79 -6.21 3.28 18.66
C GLU A 79 -6.16 1.74 18.72
N ARG A 80 -6.26 1.15 19.91
CA ARG A 80 -6.33 -0.30 20.10
C ARG A 80 -7.60 -0.90 19.50
N GLY A 81 -8.75 -0.23 19.63
CA GLY A 81 -10.00 -0.64 19.02
C GLY A 81 -9.93 -0.66 17.50
N LEU A 82 -9.33 0.38 16.89
CA LEU A 82 -9.03 0.43 15.46
C LEU A 82 -8.06 -0.66 15.01
N LYS A 83 -7.03 -0.97 15.81
CA LYS A 83 -6.09 -2.07 15.53
C LYS A 83 -6.76 -3.44 15.57
N ARG A 84 -7.60 -3.70 16.58
CA ARG A 84 -8.39 -4.95 16.67
C ARG A 84 -9.38 -5.09 15.52
N GLN A 85 -10.06 -4.00 15.16
CA GLN A 85 -11.00 -3.99 14.03
C GLN A 85 -10.28 -4.16 12.68
N ARG A 86 -9.04 -3.67 12.53
CA ARG A 86 -8.16 -3.98 11.39
C ARG A 86 -7.75 -5.45 11.40
N GLU A 87 -7.32 -6.01 12.53
CA GLU A 87 -6.91 -7.42 12.62
C GLU A 87 -8.06 -8.40 12.33
N GLU A 88 -9.30 -8.07 12.69
CA GLU A 88 -10.48 -8.91 12.42
C GLU A 88 -11.01 -8.78 10.98
N ASN A 89 -10.78 -7.64 10.30
CA ASN A 89 -11.27 -7.40 8.92
C ASN A 89 -10.19 -7.50 7.84
N ASN A 90 -8.92 -7.47 8.20
CA ASN A 90 -7.82 -7.60 7.24
C ASN A 90 -7.69 -9.05 6.78
N LEU A 91 -7.62 -9.22 5.47
CA LEU A 91 -7.26 -10.50 4.88
C LEU A 91 -5.81 -10.82 5.24
N SER A 92 -5.54 -12.06 5.60
CA SER A 92 -4.16 -12.56 5.60
C SER A 92 -3.56 -12.45 4.19
N MET A 93 -2.23 -12.53 4.10
CA MET A 93 -1.54 -12.52 2.81
C MET A 93 -2.05 -13.62 1.88
N SER A 94 -2.22 -14.85 2.38
CA SER A 94 -2.75 -15.98 1.61
C SER A 94 -4.19 -15.79 1.15
N GLU A 95 -5.05 -15.20 1.99
CA GLU A 95 -6.44 -14.91 1.61
C GLU A 95 -6.51 -13.82 0.55
N SER A 96 -5.63 -12.81 0.66
CA SER A 96 -5.50 -11.73 -0.32
C SER A 96 -5.07 -12.28 -1.68
N ILE A 97 -4.03 -13.12 -1.73
CA ILE A 97 -3.56 -13.74 -2.98
C ILE A 97 -4.65 -14.65 -3.56
N SER A 98 -5.37 -15.40 -2.71
CA SER A 98 -6.48 -16.26 -3.18
C SER A 98 -7.61 -15.45 -3.82
N LEU A 99 -7.99 -14.33 -3.22
CA LEU A 99 -9.03 -13.47 -3.77
C LEU A 99 -8.57 -12.80 -5.06
N LEU A 100 -7.33 -12.31 -5.11
CA LEU A 100 -6.75 -11.76 -6.33
C LEU A 100 -6.69 -12.79 -7.46
N THR A 101 -6.28 -14.02 -7.15
CA THR A 101 -6.25 -15.12 -8.12
C THR A 101 -7.63 -15.35 -8.72
N ASN A 102 -8.69 -15.39 -7.90
CA ASN A 102 -10.06 -15.55 -8.38
C ASN A 102 -10.49 -14.37 -9.25
N ILE A 103 -10.20 -13.13 -8.84
CA ILE A 103 -10.52 -11.92 -9.61
C ILE A 103 -9.85 -11.95 -10.99
N ILE A 104 -8.56 -12.30 -11.03
CA ILE A 104 -7.79 -12.41 -12.28
C ILE A 104 -8.39 -13.51 -13.16
N PHE A 105 -8.64 -14.70 -12.59
CA PHE A 105 -9.18 -15.84 -13.32
C PHE A 105 -10.54 -15.53 -13.95
N GLU A 106 -11.47 -14.98 -13.17
CA GLU A 106 -12.80 -14.59 -13.66
C GLU A 106 -12.70 -13.56 -14.79
N ARG A 107 -11.80 -12.58 -14.64
CA ARG A 107 -11.64 -11.50 -15.61
C ARG A 107 -11.02 -12.00 -16.91
N GLU A 108 -9.89 -12.69 -16.82
CA GLU A 108 -8.98 -12.87 -17.95
C GLU A 108 -9.12 -14.25 -18.58
N VAL A 109 -9.40 -15.26 -17.77
CA VAL A 109 -9.57 -16.64 -18.26
C VAL A 109 -11.03 -16.87 -18.66
N MET A 110 -11.98 -16.48 -17.82
CA MET A 110 -13.40 -16.65 -18.10
C MET A 110 -13.96 -15.50 -18.96
N GLY A 111 -13.58 -14.26 -18.64
CA GLY A 111 -14.04 -13.06 -19.35
C GLY A 111 -13.29 -12.75 -20.64
N ASN A 112 -12.13 -13.38 -20.88
CA ASN A 112 -11.20 -13.05 -21.98
C ASN A 112 -10.75 -11.57 -22.01
N ASP A 113 -10.78 -10.89 -20.86
CA ASP A 113 -10.28 -9.52 -20.76
C ASP A 113 -8.74 -9.49 -20.90
N PRO A 114 -8.18 -8.41 -21.46
CA PRO A 114 -6.73 -8.22 -21.53
C PRO A 114 -6.09 -8.00 -20.14
N PRO A 115 -4.76 -8.22 -20.04
CA PRO A 115 -3.98 -8.01 -18.83
C PRO A 115 -4.14 -6.63 -18.25
N ILE A 116 -4.09 -6.57 -16.93
CA ILE A 116 -3.88 -5.31 -16.24
C ILE A 116 -2.38 -5.14 -16.01
N VAL A 117 -1.74 -4.33 -16.87
CA VAL A 117 -0.29 -4.09 -16.85
C VAL A 117 0.16 -2.98 -15.89
N SER A 118 -0.78 -2.35 -15.19
CA SER A 118 -0.53 -1.20 -14.31
C SER A 118 -1.03 -1.54 -12.90
N PHE A 119 -0.19 -1.31 -11.90
CA PHE A 119 -0.51 -1.66 -10.52
C PHE A 119 -1.64 -0.80 -9.98
N SER A 120 -1.66 0.51 -10.26
CA SER A 120 -2.76 1.41 -9.90
C SER A 120 -4.09 0.96 -10.50
N LYS A 121 -4.10 0.55 -11.78
CA LYS A 121 -5.31 -0.01 -12.42
C LYS A 121 -5.69 -1.37 -11.79
N PHE A 122 -4.69 -2.21 -11.50
CA PHE A 122 -4.90 -3.54 -10.92
C PHE A 122 -5.54 -3.43 -9.53
N ARG A 123 -4.98 -2.55 -8.70
CA ARG A 123 -5.51 -2.15 -7.40
C ARG A 123 -6.94 -1.66 -7.51
N SER A 124 -7.22 -0.69 -8.38
CA SER A 124 -8.58 -0.15 -8.53
C SER A 124 -9.61 -1.23 -8.91
N VAL A 125 -9.27 -2.12 -9.83
CA VAL A 125 -10.14 -3.24 -10.22
C VAL A 125 -10.35 -4.19 -9.05
N ALA A 126 -9.29 -4.58 -8.35
CA ALA A 126 -9.37 -5.50 -7.23
C ALA A 126 -10.16 -4.92 -6.05
N GLU A 127 -9.90 -3.67 -5.66
CA GLU A 127 -10.64 -2.97 -4.59
C GLU A 127 -12.12 -2.76 -4.95
N SER A 128 -12.45 -2.55 -6.23
CA SER A 128 -13.85 -2.47 -6.67
C SER A 128 -14.62 -3.79 -6.52
N LYS A 129 -13.90 -4.92 -6.53
CA LYS A 129 -14.46 -6.26 -6.32
C LYS A 129 -14.47 -6.65 -4.85
N ASN A 130 -13.44 -6.25 -4.09
CA ASN A 130 -13.33 -6.49 -2.67
C ASN A 130 -12.45 -5.41 -2.02
N ASP A 131 -13.08 -4.51 -1.28
CA ASP A 131 -12.46 -3.36 -0.61
C ASP A 131 -11.43 -3.76 0.46
N ARG A 132 -11.55 -4.98 1.02
CA ARG A 132 -10.60 -5.53 2.00
C ARG A 132 -9.21 -5.76 1.40
N LEU A 133 -9.08 -5.82 0.08
CA LEU A 133 -7.78 -5.92 -0.61
C LEU A 133 -6.96 -4.62 -0.53
N SER A 134 -7.58 -3.50 -0.16
CA SER A 134 -6.87 -2.22 0.00
C SER A 134 -5.69 -2.31 0.96
N PHE A 135 -5.82 -3.09 2.03
CA PHE A 135 -4.73 -3.32 2.98
C PHE A 135 -3.54 -4.01 2.32
N PHE A 136 -3.79 -5.07 1.54
CA PHE A 136 -2.75 -5.78 0.80
C PHE A 136 -1.98 -4.84 -0.16
N PHE A 137 -2.69 -3.99 -0.90
CA PHE A 137 -2.05 -3.05 -1.82
C PHE A 137 -1.25 -1.97 -1.10
N ASN A 138 -1.76 -1.44 0.01
CA ASN A 138 -1.03 -0.47 0.85
C ASN A 138 0.29 -1.07 1.36
N GLU A 139 0.29 -2.33 1.81
CA GLU A 139 1.50 -3.01 2.28
C GLU A 139 2.52 -3.17 1.14
N ILE A 140 2.08 -3.54 -0.07
CA ILE A 140 2.96 -3.65 -1.23
C ILE A 140 3.58 -2.29 -1.60
N GLU A 141 2.79 -1.23 -1.65
CA GLU A 141 3.29 0.13 -1.94
C GLU A 141 4.28 0.61 -0.87
N ALA A 142 3.98 0.35 0.40
CA ALA A 142 4.84 0.69 1.52
C ALA A 142 6.19 -0.05 1.44
N MET A 143 6.17 -1.36 1.18
CA MET A 143 7.39 -2.16 0.97
C MET A 143 8.19 -1.68 -0.24
N ALA A 144 7.52 -1.23 -1.29
CA ALA A 144 8.14 -0.70 -2.49
C ALA A 144 8.64 0.76 -2.34
N CYS A 145 8.38 1.40 -1.20
CA CYS A 145 8.64 2.82 -0.95
C CYS A 145 8.07 3.73 -2.06
N PHE A 146 6.88 3.40 -2.58
CA PHE A 146 6.29 4.02 -3.77
C PHE A 146 6.22 5.55 -3.67
N GLU A 147 5.81 6.09 -2.51
CA GLU A 147 5.67 7.53 -2.26
C GLU A 147 7.00 8.31 -2.31
N LYS A 148 8.14 7.64 -2.13
CA LYS A 148 9.47 8.28 -2.12
C LYS A 148 10.09 8.36 -3.52
N LYS A 149 9.49 7.72 -4.52
CA LYS A 149 10.01 7.64 -5.88
C LYS A 149 9.60 8.86 -6.71
N ASN A 150 10.45 9.26 -7.65
CA ASN A 150 10.08 10.28 -8.63
C ASN A 150 9.09 9.72 -9.67
N GLU A 151 8.51 10.58 -10.51
CA GLU A 151 7.45 10.18 -11.47
C GLU A 151 7.90 9.09 -12.46
N ALA A 152 9.14 9.17 -12.96
CA ALA A 152 9.67 8.17 -13.88
C ALA A 152 9.88 6.81 -13.19
N GLU A 153 10.38 6.82 -11.96
CA GLU A 153 10.54 5.64 -11.12
C GLU A 153 9.19 5.03 -10.72
N GLN A 154 8.20 5.85 -10.35
CA GLN A 154 6.85 5.40 -10.03
C GLN A 154 6.21 4.70 -11.23
N LYS A 155 6.38 5.23 -12.44
CA LYS A 155 5.86 4.60 -13.67
C LYS A 155 6.50 3.24 -13.94
N ALA A 156 7.81 3.11 -13.73
CA ALA A 156 8.51 1.83 -13.86
C ALA A 156 8.07 0.83 -12.76
N LEU A 157 7.90 1.33 -11.53
CA LEU A 157 7.49 0.55 -10.38
C LEU A 157 6.05 0.06 -10.51
N ASP A 158 5.15 0.89 -11.02
CA ASP A 158 3.73 0.56 -11.25
C ASP A 158 3.57 -0.69 -12.14
N ARG A 159 4.36 -0.83 -13.19
CA ARG A 159 4.33 -2.05 -14.02
C ARG A 159 4.94 -3.26 -13.29
N SER A 160 6.04 -3.05 -12.56
CA SER A 160 6.73 -4.11 -11.80
C SER A 160 5.85 -4.70 -10.69
N LEU A 161 5.14 -3.86 -9.94
CA LEU A 161 4.27 -4.30 -8.85
C LEU A 161 3.05 -5.07 -9.36
N ALA A 162 2.47 -4.67 -10.50
CA ALA A 162 1.42 -5.45 -11.14
C ALA A 162 1.92 -6.86 -11.46
N TYR A 163 3.10 -6.96 -12.10
CA TYR A 163 3.69 -8.25 -12.43
C TYR A 163 3.95 -9.12 -11.20
N GLN A 164 4.46 -8.54 -10.11
CA GLN A 164 4.65 -9.28 -8.86
C GLN A 164 3.33 -9.84 -8.31
N CYS A 165 2.22 -9.10 -8.43
CA CYS A 165 0.90 -9.61 -8.06
C CYS A 165 0.48 -10.80 -8.93
N TYR A 166 0.67 -10.72 -10.25
CA TYR A 166 0.41 -11.86 -11.14
C TYR A 166 1.29 -13.08 -10.80
N MET A 167 2.57 -12.86 -10.49
CA MET A 167 3.48 -13.94 -10.08
C MET A 167 3.02 -14.61 -8.79
N MET A 168 2.58 -13.84 -7.79
CA MET A 168 2.02 -14.40 -6.55
C MET A 168 0.77 -15.24 -6.82
N CYS A 169 -0.14 -14.75 -7.66
CA CYS A 169 -1.37 -15.46 -8.02
C CYS A 169 -1.08 -16.72 -8.86
N TRP A 170 -0.11 -16.65 -9.79
CA TRP A 170 0.33 -17.79 -10.58
C TRP A 170 0.98 -18.88 -9.73
N ASN A 171 1.85 -18.49 -8.78
CA ASN A 171 2.47 -19.43 -7.84
C ASN A 171 1.42 -20.14 -6.98
N GLN A 172 0.29 -19.47 -6.68
CA GLN A 172 -0.84 -20.10 -6.00
C GLN A 172 -1.67 -20.97 -6.95
N SER A 173 -1.90 -20.53 -8.18
CA SER A 173 -2.69 -21.22 -9.20
C SER A 173 -2.10 -21.02 -10.59
N MET A 174 -1.52 -22.09 -11.13
CA MET A 174 -0.94 -22.15 -12.48
C MET A 174 -1.99 -21.92 -13.60
N ALA A 175 -3.28 -21.81 -13.24
CA ALA A 175 -4.38 -21.52 -14.14
C ALA A 175 -4.40 -20.04 -14.58
N ILE A 176 -3.69 -19.16 -13.88
CA ILE A 176 -3.51 -17.77 -14.31
C ILE A 176 -2.46 -17.73 -15.43
N PRO A 177 -2.72 -17.16 -16.60
CA PRO A 177 -1.68 -16.99 -17.60
C PRO A 177 -0.66 -15.95 -17.11
N LEU A 178 0.62 -16.33 -16.99
CA LEU A 178 1.70 -15.36 -16.96
C LEU A 178 1.83 -14.76 -18.37
N TRP A 179 1.41 -13.51 -18.51
CA TRP A 179 1.47 -12.79 -19.78
C TRP A 179 2.87 -12.81 -20.37
N ASN A 180 2.97 -13.13 -21.66
CA ASN A 180 4.16 -12.79 -22.42
C ASN A 180 4.25 -11.26 -22.49
N LEU A 181 5.15 -10.66 -21.72
CA LEU A 181 5.46 -9.22 -21.78
C LEU A 181 6.21 -8.90 -23.09
N ARG A 182 5.68 -9.26 -24.26
CA ARG A 182 6.13 -8.60 -25.49
C ARG A 182 5.81 -7.13 -25.33
N ASP A 183 6.85 -6.35 -25.10
CA ASP A 183 6.75 -4.90 -25.25
C ASP A 183 6.32 -4.65 -26.68
N GLU A 184 5.13 -4.08 -26.85
CA GLU A 184 4.72 -3.46 -28.12
C GLU A 184 5.65 -2.27 -28.49
N PHE A 185 6.57 -1.90 -27.59
CA PHE A 185 7.61 -0.89 -27.77
C PHE A 185 9.04 -1.44 -27.91
N ALA A 186 9.25 -2.77 -27.92
CA ALA A 186 10.57 -3.29 -28.20
C ALA A 186 10.88 -3.15 -29.69
N GLU A 187 11.64 -2.12 -30.05
CA GLU A 187 12.38 -2.09 -31.31
C GLU A 187 13.27 -3.34 -31.39
N ASN A 188 12.74 -4.35 -32.08
CA ASN A 188 13.33 -5.48 -32.80
C ASN A 188 14.59 -6.24 -32.28
N ASN A 189 15.15 -5.97 -31.11
CA ASN A 189 16.32 -6.72 -30.60
C ASN A 189 16.41 -6.90 -29.08
N ASN A 190 15.55 -6.28 -28.25
CA ASN A 190 15.62 -6.42 -26.80
C ASN A 190 14.80 -7.62 -26.29
N LEU A 191 15.33 -8.33 -25.28
CA LEU A 191 14.60 -9.38 -24.59
C LEU A 191 13.42 -8.77 -23.83
N THR A 192 12.28 -9.44 -23.86
CA THR A 192 11.19 -9.07 -22.99
C THR A 192 11.57 -9.32 -21.53
N TRP A 193 10.85 -8.70 -20.60
CA TRP A 193 11.03 -9.00 -19.18
C TRP A 193 10.82 -10.50 -18.89
N VAL A 194 9.84 -11.14 -19.55
CA VAL A 194 9.58 -12.58 -19.40
C VAL A 194 10.70 -13.42 -19.98
N ASP A 195 11.22 -13.08 -21.16
CA ASP A 195 12.38 -13.78 -21.72
C ASP A 195 13.58 -13.64 -20.78
N SER A 196 13.73 -12.47 -20.17
CA SER A 196 14.81 -12.20 -19.22
C SER A 196 14.68 -13.03 -17.95
N VAL A 197 13.46 -13.16 -17.41
CA VAL A 197 13.16 -14.05 -16.27
C VAL A 197 13.36 -15.52 -16.65
N ASN A 198 12.94 -15.95 -17.83
CA ASN A 198 13.13 -17.33 -18.29
C ASN A 198 14.61 -17.68 -18.43
N VAL A 199 15.43 -16.76 -18.96
CA VAL A 199 16.88 -16.96 -19.05
C VAL A 199 17.52 -16.96 -17.65
N LEU A 200 17.10 -16.08 -16.74
CA LEU A 200 17.53 -16.09 -15.34
C LEU A 200 17.21 -17.43 -14.67
N THR A 201 15.95 -17.87 -14.72
CA THR A 201 15.50 -19.11 -14.07
C THR A 201 16.22 -20.31 -14.64
N LYS A 202 16.42 -20.38 -15.95
CA LYS A 202 17.20 -21.46 -16.58
C LYS A 202 18.67 -21.41 -16.18
N LEU A 203 19.29 -20.23 -16.09
CA LEU A 203 20.65 -20.09 -15.61
C LEU A 203 20.78 -20.62 -14.17
N LEU A 204 19.90 -20.18 -13.27
CA LEU A 204 19.90 -20.60 -11.87
C LEU A 204 19.70 -22.11 -11.74
N TYR A 205 18.73 -22.65 -12.48
CA TYR A 205 18.43 -24.07 -12.50
C TYR A 205 19.60 -24.90 -13.02
N ASP A 206 20.16 -24.53 -14.17
CA ASP A 206 21.28 -25.25 -14.79
C ASP A 206 22.51 -25.21 -13.87
N ARG A 207 22.80 -24.07 -13.25
CA ARG A 207 23.89 -23.91 -12.31
C ARG A 207 23.78 -24.87 -11.12
N GLU A 208 22.63 -24.87 -10.45
CA GLU A 208 22.42 -25.70 -9.25
C GLU A 208 22.23 -27.18 -9.57
N LYS A 209 21.51 -27.52 -10.64
CA LYS A 209 21.08 -28.89 -10.93
C LYS A 209 21.93 -29.62 -11.94
N LYS A 210 22.53 -28.92 -12.91
CA LYS A 210 23.37 -29.53 -13.94
C LYS A 210 24.85 -29.35 -13.64
N GLU A 211 25.25 -28.13 -13.30
CA GLU A 211 26.66 -27.76 -13.10
C GLU A 211 27.13 -28.05 -11.65
N GLN A 212 26.19 -28.30 -10.71
CA GLN A 212 26.44 -28.49 -9.28
C GLN A 212 27.25 -27.35 -8.65
N GLU A 213 27.12 -26.15 -9.22
CA GLU A 213 27.79 -24.96 -8.73
C GLU A 213 26.96 -24.29 -7.63
N PRO A 214 27.61 -23.60 -6.69
CA PRO A 214 26.89 -22.90 -5.62
C PRO A 214 26.06 -21.74 -6.18
N ALA A 215 25.00 -21.40 -5.44
CA ALA A 215 24.14 -20.27 -5.73
C ALA A 215 24.94 -18.96 -5.86
N PHE A 216 24.41 -18.00 -6.62
CA PHE A 216 25.02 -16.68 -6.74
C PHE A 216 24.85 -15.89 -5.43
N TYR A 217 25.97 -15.55 -4.79
CA TYR A 217 25.96 -14.79 -3.53
C TYR A 217 26.14 -13.28 -3.70
N SER A 218 26.29 -12.80 -4.95
CA SER A 218 26.34 -11.36 -5.21
C SER A 218 25.64 -10.99 -6.50
N PHE A 219 24.96 -9.85 -6.47
CA PHE A 219 24.29 -9.27 -7.64
C PHE A 219 25.27 -8.99 -8.79
N LYS A 220 26.51 -8.58 -8.47
CA LYS A 220 27.58 -8.34 -9.44
C LYS A 220 28.00 -9.61 -10.18
N GLN A 221 28.07 -10.74 -9.47
CA GLN A 221 28.38 -12.03 -10.06
C GLN A 221 27.22 -12.51 -10.95
N LEU A 222 25.99 -12.45 -10.44
CA LEU A 222 24.80 -12.83 -11.17
C LEU A 222 24.65 -12.03 -12.48
N ARG A 223 24.83 -10.70 -12.43
CA ARG A 223 24.80 -9.84 -13.62
C ARG A 223 25.86 -10.23 -14.63
N ARG A 224 27.10 -10.48 -14.20
CA ARG A 224 28.20 -10.87 -15.10
C ARG A 224 27.87 -12.15 -15.86
N GLU A 225 27.38 -13.16 -15.15
CA GLU A 225 27.08 -14.48 -15.73
C GLU A 225 25.87 -14.43 -16.67
N MET A 226 24.84 -13.67 -16.31
CA MET A 226 23.70 -13.48 -17.20
C MET A 226 24.04 -12.68 -18.45
N VAL A 227 24.79 -11.59 -18.33
CA VAL A 227 25.25 -10.80 -19.49
C VAL A 227 26.18 -11.64 -20.39
N ALA A 228 26.96 -12.55 -19.81
CA ALA A 228 27.77 -13.50 -20.58
C ALA A 228 26.90 -14.53 -21.33
N LYS A 229 25.75 -14.95 -20.78
CA LYS A 229 24.79 -15.82 -21.48
C LYS A 229 23.97 -15.08 -22.53
N ASP A 230 23.54 -13.85 -22.25
CA ASP A 230 22.86 -12.98 -23.21
C ASP A 230 23.08 -11.51 -22.83
N PHE A 231 23.81 -10.77 -23.67
CA PHE A 231 24.18 -9.38 -23.41
C PHE A 231 22.97 -8.44 -23.31
N ARG A 232 21.82 -8.84 -23.88
CA ARG A 232 20.57 -8.07 -23.86
C ARG A 232 19.95 -7.99 -22.46
N LEU A 233 20.40 -8.85 -21.54
CA LEU A 233 19.98 -8.87 -20.14
C LEU A 233 20.54 -7.70 -19.33
N CYS A 234 21.47 -6.91 -19.88
CA CYS A 234 21.98 -5.70 -19.21
C CYS A 234 20.84 -4.78 -18.74
N GLY A 235 19.88 -4.47 -19.61
CA GLY A 235 18.76 -3.58 -19.27
C GLY A 235 17.82 -4.16 -18.22
N PHE A 236 17.62 -5.49 -18.23
CA PHE A 236 16.86 -6.20 -17.20
C PHE A 236 17.54 -6.09 -15.83
N PHE A 237 18.86 -6.29 -15.76
CA PHE A 237 19.60 -6.16 -14.51
C PHE A 237 19.65 -4.73 -13.99
N ASP A 238 19.84 -3.76 -14.87
CA ASP A 238 19.88 -2.36 -14.45
C ASP A 238 18.51 -1.96 -13.89
N SER A 239 17.42 -2.49 -14.45
CA SER A 239 16.06 -2.32 -13.90
C SER A 239 15.89 -2.94 -12.52
N ILE A 240 16.34 -4.18 -12.30
CA ILE A 240 16.28 -4.84 -10.97
C ILE A 240 17.18 -4.11 -9.97
N TYR A 241 18.38 -3.74 -10.38
CA TYR A 241 19.36 -3.07 -9.54
C TYR A 241 18.87 -1.71 -9.07
N ASN A 242 18.38 -0.89 -10.00
CA ASN A 242 17.84 0.43 -9.69
C ASN A 242 16.58 0.32 -8.81
N ALA A 243 15.76 -0.72 -8.99
CA ALA A 243 14.65 -1.00 -8.09
C ALA A 243 15.10 -1.40 -6.68
N SER A 244 16.25 -2.08 -6.55
CA SER A 244 16.79 -2.57 -5.27
C SER A 244 17.57 -1.53 -4.46
N LEU A 245 17.95 -0.40 -5.08
CA LEU A 245 18.58 0.71 -4.37
C LEU A 245 17.50 1.52 -3.64
N SER A 246 17.29 1.22 -2.36
CA SER A 246 16.71 2.20 -1.43
C SER A 246 17.70 3.36 -1.30
N GLU A 247 17.24 4.59 -1.47
CA GLU A 247 18.06 5.80 -1.35
C GLU A 247 18.81 5.84 -0.01
N ASN A 248 20.09 5.46 -0.05
CA ASN A 248 21.12 6.00 0.81
C ASN A 248 22.13 6.71 -0.08
N ARG A 249 21.73 7.88 -0.58
CA ARG A 249 22.65 8.99 -0.79
C ARG A 249 22.00 10.23 -0.19
N SER A 250 22.01 10.23 1.13
CA SER A 250 22.09 11.45 1.93
C SER A 250 23.11 12.40 1.32
N ASP A 251 22.70 13.67 1.27
CA ASP A 251 23.56 14.84 1.17
C ASP A 251 24.91 14.64 1.85
N ASN A 252 25.99 14.98 1.14
CA ASN A 252 27.09 15.82 1.64
C ASN A 252 28.21 15.91 0.59
N ILE A 253 28.36 17.14 0.05
CA ILE A 253 29.55 17.78 -0.56
C ILE A 253 30.09 17.18 -1.86
#